data_AF-A0A5M4FHU9-F1
#
_entry.id   AF-A0A5M4FHU9-F1
#
_cell.length_a   1.000
_cell.length_b   1.000
_cell.length_c   1.000
_cell.angle_alpha   90.00
_cell.angle_beta   90.00
_cell.angle_gamma   90.00
#
_symmetry.space_group_name_H-M   'P 1'
#
loop_
_entity.id
_entity.type
_entity.pdbx_description
1 polymer ?
#
loop_
_entity_poly.entity_id
_entity_poly.type
_entity_poly.pdbx_seq_one_letter_code
_entity_poly.pdbx_strand_id
1 'polypeptide(L)'
;MGSRRRGRPGLRPDHPRRGRRGHPRRLPQGLRALAVVTNEELLRSQWAALRRWIETSGVLQHAQEQSVLEAWNVHELITHLGRSFLDFPVLGPAAGAEPRTLREYISNYGASARDIADGTKQLARSFAGDVLSGIDNCARLGFRALDALKTDVVRGPLGAITRDDFILTRIIELVVHGDDLARSVPGVAAPPLLEPPVAAVADALARAYVEVTGREPEFDDHLDWIRTATGRAASEDDALPLL
;
A
#
# COMPACT_ATOMS: atom_id res chain seq x y z
N MET A 1 13.31 -26.20 90.63
CA MET A 1 14.62 -25.51 90.52
C MET A 1 14.50 -24.50 89.39
N GLY A 2 14.61 -23.19 89.70
CA GLY A 2 14.64 -22.04 88.75
C GLY A 2 13.33 -21.74 88.00
N SER A 3 12.41 -20.88 88.45
CA SER A 3 12.50 -19.43 88.69
C SER A 3 12.90 -18.61 87.45
N ARG A 4 11.95 -17.86 86.87
CA ARG A 4 11.91 -16.39 87.01
C ARG A 4 10.65 -15.77 86.41
N ARG A 5 10.06 -14.91 87.24
CA ARG A 5 8.92 -14.02 87.02
C ARG A 5 9.34 -12.76 86.25
N ARG A 6 8.30 -11.94 85.99
CA ARG A 6 8.25 -10.45 85.87
C ARG A 6 8.29 -9.98 84.41
N GLY A 7 7.43 -9.06 83.98
CA GLY A 7 6.41 -8.27 84.65
C GLY A 7 5.76 -7.37 83.59
N ARG A 8 4.47 -7.08 83.73
CA ARG A 8 3.78 -6.06 82.93
C ARG A 8 3.44 -4.89 83.83
N PRO A 9 3.77 -3.66 83.41
CA PRO A 9 2.97 -2.50 83.80
C PRO A 9 2.58 -1.62 82.60
N GLY A 10 1.45 -0.94 82.75
CA GLY A 10 1.39 0.49 82.42
C GLY A 10 0.78 0.90 81.08
N LEU A 11 -0.34 1.63 81.17
CA LEU A 11 -1.17 2.20 80.11
C LEU A 11 -0.67 3.57 79.58
N ARG A 12 -0.92 3.81 78.27
CA ARG A 12 -1.35 5.07 77.56
C ARG A 12 -0.33 6.23 77.37
N PRO A 13 -0.60 7.25 76.50
CA PRO A 13 -1.19 7.28 75.13
C PRO A 13 -0.44 8.25 74.14
N ASP A 14 -1.04 8.44 72.94
CA ASP A 14 -0.99 9.61 72.01
C ASP A 14 0.08 9.80 70.90
N HIS A 15 -0.43 9.76 69.65
CA HIS A 15 -0.19 10.49 68.37
C HIS A 15 1.17 11.17 68.03
N PRO A 16 1.45 11.57 66.76
CA PRO A 16 0.96 11.16 65.43
C PRO A 16 2.11 10.90 64.42
N ARG A 17 1.89 10.15 63.32
CA ARG A 17 2.73 10.31 62.11
C ARG A 17 1.88 10.32 60.84
N ARG A 18 1.73 11.53 60.30
CA ARG A 18 1.21 11.81 58.97
C ARG A 18 1.93 10.95 57.94
N GLY A 19 1.19 10.07 57.26
CA GLY A 19 1.67 9.38 56.07
C GLY A 19 2.06 10.40 55.00
N ARG A 20 3.33 10.37 54.58
CA ARG A 20 3.78 11.05 53.36
C ARG A 20 2.98 10.45 52.19
N ARG A 21 2.07 11.23 51.63
CA ARG A 21 1.45 10.93 50.33
C ARG A 21 2.57 10.86 49.31
N GLY A 22 2.92 9.66 48.86
CA GLY A 22 3.77 9.49 47.70
C GLY A 22 3.06 10.13 46.51
N HIS A 23 3.64 11.20 45.97
CA HIS A 23 3.22 11.68 44.66
C HIS A 23 3.43 10.54 43.65
N PRO A 24 2.43 10.20 42.82
CA PRO A 24 2.66 9.30 41.72
C PRO A 24 3.74 9.92 40.83
N ARG A 25 4.84 9.18 40.64
CA ARG A 25 5.87 9.50 39.64
C ARG A 25 5.15 9.73 38.31
N ARG A 26 5.17 10.96 37.81
CA ARG A 26 4.78 11.24 36.42
C ARG A 26 5.68 10.40 35.52
N LEU A 27 5.09 9.47 34.80
CA LEU A 27 5.75 8.79 33.69
C LEU A 27 6.12 9.86 32.65
N PRO A 28 7.32 9.80 32.06
CA PRO A 28 7.72 10.76 31.04
C PRO A 28 6.77 10.72 29.84
N GLN A 29 6.30 11.88 29.43
CA GLN A 29 5.60 12.09 28.16
C GLN A 29 6.61 11.84 27.03
N GLY A 30 6.53 10.70 26.36
CA GLY A 30 7.52 10.38 25.34
C GLY A 30 7.37 9.00 24.73
N LEU A 31 6.21 8.72 24.15
CA LEU A 31 6.04 7.79 23.03
C LEU A 31 4.60 8.00 22.54
N ARG A 32 4.41 8.99 21.66
CA ARG A 32 3.33 8.83 20.67
C ARG A 32 3.67 7.52 19.98
N ALA A 33 2.80 6.51 20.07
CA ALA A 33 2.87 5.39 19.15
C ALA A 33 3.01 6.03 17.76
N LEU A 34 4.14 5.80 17.08
CA LEU A 34 4.25 6.16 15.68
C LEU A 34 3.07 5.47 15.03
N ALA A 35 2.10 6.26 14.54
CA ALA A 35 0.96 5.70 13.86
C ALA A 35 1.53 4.89 12.68
N VAL A 36 1.33 3.58 12.71
CA VAL A 36 1.68 2.73 11.57
C VAL A 36 0.79 3.19 10.43
N VAL A 37 1.41 3.72 9.37
CA VAL A 37 0.68 4.16 8.18
C VAL A 37 0.06 2.92 7.54
N THR A 38 -1.24 2.94 7.36
CA THR A 38 -1.99 1.82 6.79
C THR A 38 -1.87 1.80 5.27
N ASN A 39 -2.02 0.63 4.64
CA ASN A 39 -2.05 0.53 3.17
C ASN A 39 -3.18 1.39 2.55
N GLU A 40 -4.28 1.61 3.26
CA GLU A 40 -5.33 2.53 2.81
C GLU A 40 -4.85 3.98 2.74
N GLU A 41 -4.10 4.44 3.76
CA GLU A 41 -3.51 5.78 3.78
C GLU A 41 -2.45 5.94 2.68
N LEU A 42 -1.64 4.89 2.45
CA LEU A 42 -0.66 4.86 1.36
C LEU A 42 -1.35 4.95 -0.02
N LEU A 43 -2.39 4.14 -0.25
CA LEU A 43 -3.15 4.15 -1.51
C LEU A 43 -3.80 5.52 -1.76
N ARG A 44 -4.48 6.08 -0.75
CA ARG A 44 -5.17 7.36 -0.85
C ARG A 44 -4.20 8.52 -1.10
N SER A 45 -3.06 8.54 -0.39
CA SER A 45 -2.06 9.59 -0.54
C SER A 45 -1.34 9.52 -1.89
N GLN A 46 -0.94 8.33 -2.34
CA GLN A 46 -0.32 8.16 -3.66
C GLN A 46 -1.28 8.53 -4.80
N TRP A 47 -2.54 8.09 -4.73
CA TRP A 47 -3.56 8.48 -5.71
C TRP A 47 -3.75 9.99 -5.76
N ALA A 48 -3.89 10.64 -4.61
CA ALA A 48 -4.08 12.09 -4.55
C ALA A 48 -2.89 12.86 -5.15
N ALA A 49 -1.66 12.38 -4.95
CA ALA A 49 -0.45 12.96 -5.50
C ALA A 49 -0.40 12.82 -7.04
N LEU A 50 -0.66 11.61 -7.56
CA LEU A 50 -0.71 11.35 -9.00
C LEU A 50 -1.85 12.12 -9.67
N ARG A 51 -3.07 12.09 -9.12
CA ARG A 51 -4.22 12.78 -9.70
C ARG A 51 -4.01 14.29 -9.79
N ARG A 52 -3.42 14.90 -8.76
CA ARG A 52 -3.04 16.33 -8.80
C ARG A 52 -2.01 16.58 -9.90
N TRP A 53 -0.99 15.73 -10.00
CA TRP A 53 0.02 15.86 -11.03
C TRP A 53 -0.58 15.75 -12.44
N ILE A 54 -1.47 14.78 -12.70
CA ILE A 54 -2.12 14.61 -14.01
C ILE A 54 -2.86 15.89 -14.44
N GLU A 55 -3.48 16.60 -13.50
CA GLU A 55 -4.18 17.87 -13.76
C GLU A 55 -3.25 19.01 -14.11
N THR A 56 -2.14 19.14 -13.36
CA THR A 56 -1.36 20.38 -13.34
C THR A 56 -0.05 20.30 -14.11
N SER A 57 0.45 19.11 -14.44
CA SER A 57 1.78 18.94 -15.03
C SER A 57 1.85 19.26 -16.50
N GLY A 58 0.72 19.22 -17.21
CA GLY A 58 0.66 19.29 -18.67
C GLY A 58 0.76 17.92 -19.36
N VAL A 59 0.84 16.80 -18.63
CA VAL A 59 0.91 15.44 -19.21
C VAL A 59 -0.21 15.15 -20.22
N LEU A 60 -1.40 15.74 -20.03
CA LEU A 60 -2.54 15.56 -20.94
C LEU A 60 -2.28 16.12 -22.36
N GLN A 61 -1.29 17.00 -22.54
CA GLN A 61 -0.88 17.46 -23.87
C GLN A 61 -0.22 16.33 -24.69
N HIS A 62 0.35 15.33 -24.00
CA HIS A 62 0.97 14.14 -24.58
C HIS A 62 0.02 12.95 -24.64
N ALA A 63 -1.29 13.14 -24.37
CA ALA A 63 -2.27 12.07 -24.24
C ALA A 63 -2.29 11.08 -25.42
N GLN A 64 -2.03 11.54 -26.64
CA GLN A 64 -2.04 10.70 -27.85
C GLN A 64 -0.67 10.13 -28.21
N GLU A 65 0.40 10.51 -27.50
CA GLU A 65 1.73 9.97 -27.71
C GLU A 65 1.84 8.55 -27.16
N GLN A 66 2.72 7.76 -27.79
CA GLN A 66 3.03 6.41 -27.35
C GLN A 66 3.62 6.44 -25.94
N SER A 67 3.12 5.58 -25.05
CA SER A 67 3.76 5.39 -23.73
C SER A 67 4.94 4.42 -23.83
N VAL A 68 5.75 4.32 -22.77
CA VAL A 68 6.80 3.30 -22.66
C VAL A 68 6.26 1.87 -22.67
N LEU A 69 4.95 1.69 -22.50
CA LEU A 69 4.27 0.43 -22.66
C LEU A 69 3.72 0.37 -24.09
N GLU A 70 4.28 -0.50 -24.94
CA GLU A 70 3.98 -0.58 -26.38
C GLU A 70 2.47 -0.70 -26.68
N ALA A 71 1.71 -1.34 -25.79
CA ALA A 71 0.28 -1.54 -25.96
C ALA A 71 -0.56 -0.26 -25.84
N TRP A 72 -0.04 0.80 -25.21
CA TRP A 72 -0.80 1.96 -24.76
C TRP A 72 -0.20 3.31 -25.15
N ASN A 73 -1.06 4.27 -25.46
CA ASN A 73 -0.70 5.69 -25.41
C ASN A 73 -0.80 6.24 -23.96
N VAL A 74 -0.36 7.47 -23.74
CA VAL A 74 -0.40 8.12 -22.42
C VAL A 74 -1.82 8.23 -21.86
N HIS A 75 -2.83 8.53 -22.69
CA HIS A 75 -4.24 8.58 -22.28
C HIS A 75 -4.75 7.24 -21.75
N GLU A 76 -4.38 6.14 -22.41
CA GLU A 76 -4.73 4.79 -22.00
C GLU A 76 -4.02 4.38 -20.70
N LEU A 77 -2.75 4.78 -20.52
CA LEU A 77 -2.03 4.56 -19.27
C LEU A 77 -2.64 5.36 -18.09
N ILE A 78 -3.00 6.63 -18.29
CA ILE A 78 -3.72 7.44 -17.29
C ILE A 78 -5.09 6.80 -16.97
N THR A 79 -5.80 6.34 -18.00
CA THR A 79 -7.07 5.64 -17.82
C THR A 79 -6.89 4.37 -16.99
N HIS A 80 -5.80 3.63 -17.20
CA HIS A 80 -5.50 2.41 -16.47
C HIS A 80 -5.32 2.65 -14.96
N LEU A 81 -4.63 3.73 -14.58
CA LEU A 81 -4.52 4.13 -13.16
C LEU A 81 -5.90 4.26 -12.51
N GLY A 82 -6.84 4.94 -13.17
CA GLY A 82 -8.23 5.02 -12.71
C GLY A 82 -8.93 3.66 -12.71
N ARG A 83 -8.78 2.88 -13.79
CA ARG A 83 -9.40 1.56 -13.93
C ARG A 83 -9.05 0.61 -12.79
N SER A 84 -7.84 0.67 -12.26
CA SER A 84 -7.38 -0.21 -11.15
C SER A 84 -8.33 -0.18 -9.92
N PHE A 85 -9.03 0.94 -9.71
CA PHE A 85 -10.01 1.10 -8.63
C PHE A 85 -11.33 0.36 -8.87
N LEU A 86 -11.64 -0.02 -10.11
CA LEU A 86 -12.87 -0.74 -10.46
C LEU A 86 -12.85 -2.20 -10.00
N ASP A 87 -11.73 -2.68 -9.48
CA ASP A 87 -11.65 -4.01 -8.89
C ASP A 87 -12.18 -4.04 -7.44
N PHE A 88 -12.21 -2.92 -6.71
CA PHE A 88 -12.76 -2.89 -5.34
C PHE A 88 -14.27 -3.21 -5.30
N PRO A 89 -15.13 -2.63 -6.17
CA PRO A 89 -16.57 -2.92 -6.15
C PRO A 89 -16.94 -4.37 -6.44
N VAL A 90 -16.06 -5.14 -7.07
CA VAL A 90 -16.31 -6.56 -7.41
C VAL A 90 -15.78 -7.53 -6.35
N LEU A 91 -15.13 -7.02 -5.29
CA LEU A 91 -14.68 -7.86 -4.19
C LEU A 91 -15.88 -8.44 -3.42
N GLY A 92 -15.85 -9.75 -3.23
CA GLY A 92 -16.79 -10.46 -2.37
C GLY A 92 -16.13 -10.92 -1.06
N PRO A 93 -16.91 -11.13 0.02
CA PRO A 93 -16.37 -11.78 1.22
C PRO A 93 -15.92 -13.21 0.91
N ALA A 94 -14.81 -13.65 1.51
CA ALA A 94 -14.27 -15.00 1.34
C ALA A 94 -13.92 -15.64 2.70
N ALA A 95 -14.84 -15.54 3.66
CA ALA A 95 -14.64 -16.13 4.98
C ALA A 95 -14.37 -17.64 4.90
N GLY A 96 -13.28 -18.09 5.52
CA GLY A 96 -12.86 -19.49 5.54
C GLY A 96 -12.13 -19.97 4.28
N ALA A 97 -11.89 -19.10 3.29
CA ALA A 97 -10.95 -19.41 2.22
C ALA A 97 -9.52 -19.13 2.69
N GLU A 98 -8.57 -20.01 2.33
CA GLU A 98 -7.15 -19.73 2.49
C GLU A 98 -6.75 -18.62 1.50
N PRO A 99 -6.25 -17.46 1.98
CA PRO A 99 -5.83 -16.38 1.10
C PRO A 99 -4.54 -16.77 0.37
N ARG A 100 -4.46 -16.44 -0.92
CA ARG A 100 -3.20 -16.47 -1.67
C ARG A 100 -2.23 -15.45 -1.10
N THR A 101 -0.93 -15.74 -1.20
CA THR A 101 0.09 -14.72 -0.96
C THR A 101 0.00 -13.62 -2.02
N LEU A 102 0.57 -12.44 -1.73
CA LEU A 102 0.68 -11.38 -2.72
C LEU A 102 1.33 -11.89 -4.01
N ARG A 103 2.45 -12.63 -3.90
CA ARG A 103 3.14 -13.22 -5.05
C ARG A 103 2.22 -14.10 -5.87
N GLU A 104 1.57 -15.09 -5.26
CA GLU A 104 0.65 -16.00 -5.94
C GLU A 104 -0.50 -15.28 -6.65
N TYR A 105 -0.93 -14.15 -6.08
CA TYR A 105 -1.96 -13.33 -6.68
C TYR A 105 -1.44 -12.55 -7.90
N ILE A 106 -0.25 -11.96 -7.83
CA ILE A 106 0.29 -11.10 -8.88
C ILE A 106 1.01 -11.85 -10.01
N SER A 107 1.53 -13.06 -9.77
CA SER A 107 2.24 -13.87 -10.79
C SER A 107 1.37 -14.25 -12.00
N ASN A 108 0.04 -14.10 -11.90
CA ASN A 108 -0.88 -14.39 -13.00
C ASN A 108 -1.22 -13.17 -13.89
N TYR A 109 -0.65 -11.99 -13.63
CA TYR A 109 -0.98 -10.79 -14.40
C TYR A 109 -0.54 -10.88 -15.88
N GLY A 110 0.64 -11.45 -16.16
CA GLY A 110 1.15 -11.59 -17.53
C GLY A 110 0.20 -12.33 -18.48
N ALA A 111 -0.49 -13.38 -18.00
CA ALA A 111 -1.47 -14.13 -18.80
C ALA A 111 -2.71 -13.30 -19.18
N SER A 112 -3.01 -12.24 -18.41
CA SER A 112 -4.16 -11.36 -18.60
C SER A 112 -3.82 -10.07 -19.34
N ALA A 113 -2.55 -9.86 -19.75
CA ALA A 113 -2.08 -8.57 -20.27
C ALA A 113 -2.87 -8.07 -21.48
N ARG A 114 -3.27 -8.97 -22.40
CA ARG A 114 -4.09 -8.60 -23.58
C ARG A 114 -5.50 -8.16 -23.19
N ASP A 115 -6.18 -8.92 -22.34
CA ASP A 115 -7.52 -8.59 -21.87
C ASP A 115 -7.52 -7.29 -21.04
N ILE A 116 -6.46 -7.07 -20.24
CA ILE A 116 -6.23 -5.82 -19.53
C ILE A 116 -6.06 -4.69 -20.55
N ALA A 117 -5.22 -4.86 -21.57
CA ALA A 117 -5.01 -3.82 -22.58
C ALA A 117 -6.30 -3.47 -23.33
N ASP A 118 -7.06 -4.45 -23.78
CA ASP A 118 -8.31 -4.24 -24.52
C ASP A 118 -9.40 -3.60 -23.66
N GLY A 119 -9.54 -4.04 -22.41
CA GLY A 119 -10.46 -3.43 -21.44
C GLY A 119 -10.09 -1.98 -21.12
N THR A 120 -8.79 -1.68 -20.97
CA THR A 120 -8.30 -0.31 -20.77
C THR A 120 -8.62 0.56 -21.98
N LYS A 121 -8.38 0.08 -23.21
CA LYS A 121 -8.70 0.81 -24.45
C LYS A 121 -10.20 1.08 -24.58
N GLN A 122 -11.04 0.11 -24.22
CA GLN A 122 -12.49 0.30 -24.23
C GLN A 122 -12.93 1.38 -23.24
N LEU A 123 -12.39 1.35 -22.02
CA LEU A 123 -12.68 2.36 -21.00
C LEU A 123 -12.16 3.74 -21.42
N ALA A 124 -10.95 3.81 -22.00
CA ALA A 124 -10.33 5.05 -22.45
C ALA A 124 -11.16 5.75 -23.53
N ARG A 125 -11.79 4.99 -24.44
CA ARG A 125 -12.76 5.51 -25.41
C ARG A 125 -14.01 6.08 -24.73
N SER A 126 -14.48 5.47 -23.65
CA SER A 126 -15.65 5.97 -22.89
C SER A 126 -15.38 7.28 -22.14
N PHE A 127 -14.10 7.58 -21.86
CA PHE A 127 -13.66 8.84 -21.24
C PHE A 127 -13.35 9.94 -22.27
N ALA A 128 -13.52 9.66 -23.56
CA ALA A 128 -13.15 10.60 -24.61
C ALA A 128 -13.85 11.95 -24.42
N GLY A 129 -13.06 12.99 -24.14
CA GLY A 129 -13.51 14.36 -23.88
C GLY A 129 -13.24 14.85 -22.45
N ASP A 130 -13.13 13.95 -21.46
CA ASP A 130 -12.83 14.33 -20.07
C ASP A 130 -12.26 13.13 -19.28
N VAL A 131 -10.97 12.84 -19.47
CA VAL A 131 -10.27 11.77 -18.77
C VAL A 131 -10.22 11.99 -17.25
N LEU A 132 -10.16 13.24 -16.80
CA LEU A 132 -10.07 13.59 -15.39
C LEU A 132 -11.35 13.18 -14.66
N SER A 133 -12.52 13.56 -15.20
CA SER A 133 -13.80 13.12 -14.64
C SER A 133 -13.96 11.60 -14.68
N GLY A 134 -13.48 10.95 -15.74
CA GLY A 134 -13.49 9.49 -15.87
C GLY A 134 -12.72 8.78 -14.76
N ILE A 135 -11.45 9.14 -14.56
CA ILE A 135 -10.60 8.53 -13.53
C ILE A 135 -11.05 8.91 -12.12
N ASP A 136 -11.57 10.12 -11.91
CA ASP A 136 -12.14 10.56 -10.62
C ASP A 136 -13.37 9.72 -10.24
N ASN A 137 -14.22 9.40 -11.21
CA ASN A 137 -15.36 8.52 -10.98
C ASN A 137 -14.92 7.11 -10.60
N CYS A 138 -13.91 6.54 -11.27
CA CYS A 138 -13.36 5.23 -10.91
C CYS A 138 -12.80 5.21 -9.48
N ALA A 139 -11.96 6.18 -9.12
CA ALA A 139 -11.39 6.28 -7.79
C ALA A 139 -12.47 6.46 -6.71
N ARG A 140 -13.48 7.30 -6.97
CA ARG A 140 -14.63 7.48 -6.08
C ARG A 140 -15.40 6.18 -5.84
N LEU A 141 -15.66 5.40 -6.90
CA LEU A 141 -16.33 4.10 -6.78
C LEU A 141 -15.47 3.12 -5.97
N GLY A 142 -14.17 3.05 -6.27
CA GLY A 142 -13.25 2.15 -5.59
C GLY A 142 -13.10 2.46 -4.10
N PHE A 143 -12.87 3.73 -3.75
CA PHE A 143 -12.76 4.14 -2.34
C PHE A 143 -14.05 3.92 -1.57
N ARG A 144 -15.22 4.18 -2.17
CA ARG A 144 -16.51 3.88 -1.53
C ARG A 144 -16.65 2.39 -1.23
N ALA A 145 -16.24 1.53 -2.16
CA ALA A 145 -16.26 0.09 -1.97
C ALA A 145 -15.26 -0.35 -0.87
N LEU A 146 -14.05 0.20 -0.88
CA LEU A 146 -13.04 -0.03 0.16
C LEU A 146 -13.51 0.37 1.55
N ASP A 147 -14.17 1.53 1.68
CA ASP A 147 -14.73 2.03 2.94
C ASP A 147 -15.82 1.10 3.48
N ALA A 148 -16.59 0.47 2.59
CA ALA A 148 -17.63 -0.50 2.92
C ALA A 148 -17.09 -1.90 3.22
N LEU A 149 -15.87 -2.23 2.78
CA LEU A 149 -15.29 -3.55 2.91
C LEU A 149 -14.75 -3.79 4.32
N LYS A 150 -15.42 -4.68 5.07
CA LYS A 150 -15.10 -4.97 6.49
C LYS A 150 -14.48 -6.35 6.74
N THR A 151 -14.29 -7.16 5.70
CA THR A 151 -13.75 -8.53 5.84
C THR A 151 -12.25 -8.56 5.62
N ASP A 152 -11.54 -9.35 6.41
CA ASP A 152 -10.08 -9.49 6.32
C ASP A 152 -9.63 -10.30 5.09
N VAL A 153 -10.47 -11.20 4.60
CA VAL A 153 -10.21 -12.01 3.40
C VAL A 153 -11.32 -11.78 2.38
N VAL A 154 -10.92 -11.51 1.15
CA VAL A 154 -11.79 -11.18 0.02
C VAL A 154 -11.55 -12.09 -1.15
N ARG A 155 -12.58 -12.30 -1.96
CA ARG A 155 -12.46 -12.93 -3.27
C ARG A 155 -12.36 -11.83 -4.32
N GLY A 156 -11.16 -11.68 -4.89
CA GLY A 156 -10.89 -10.84 -6.04
C GLY A 156 -10.87 -11.63 -7.35
N PRO A 157 -10.58 -10.95 -8.48
CA PRO A 157 -10.55 -11.57 -9.81
C PRO A 157 -9.62 -12.78 -9.94
N LEU A 158 -8.51 -12.80 -9.19
CA LEU A 158 -7.51 -13.86 -9.25
C LEU A 158 -7.60 -14.86 -8.08
N GLY A 159 -8.67 -14.80 -7.29
CA GLY A 159 -8.92 -15.73 -6.19
C GLY A 159 -9.05 -15.04 -4.82
N ALA A 160 -8.96 -15.84 -3.76
CA ALA A 160 -8.98 -15.32 -2.40
C ALA A 160 -7.64 -14.67 -2.06
N ILE A 161 -7.67 -13.52 -1.38
CA ILE A 161 -6.51 -12.74 -0.95
C ILE A 161 -6.89 -11.97 0.32
N THR A 162 -5.91 -11.60 1.15
CA THR A 162 -6.18 -10.70 2.26
C THR A 162 -6.60 -9.33 1.73
N ARG A 163 -7.45 -8.62 2.48
CA ARG A 163 -7.85 -7.24 2.15
C ARG A 163 -6.63 -6.33 2.05
N ASP A 164 -5.67 -6.53 2.95
CA ASP A 164 -4.47 -5.70 3.01
C ASP A 164 -3.55 -5.93 1.80
N ASP A 165 -3.28 -7.19 1.44
CA ASP A 165 -2.50 -7.50 0.24
C ASP A 165 -3.23 -7.05 -1.04
N PHE A 166 -4.55 -7.13 -1.09
CA PHE A 166 -5.29 -6.60 -2.24
C PHE A 166 -5.09 -5.08 -2.38
N ILE A 167 -5.16 -4.32 -1.29
CA ILE A 167 -4.86 -2.88 -1.31
C ILE A 167 -3.42 -2.65 -1.78
N LEU A 168 -2.47 -3.46 -1.30
CA LEU A 168 -1.07 -3.39 -1.70
C LEU A 168 -0.89 -3.63 -3.20
N THR A 169 -1.66 -4.53 -3.83
CA THR A 169 -1.65 -4.65 -5.31
C THR A 169 -2.02 -3.35 -6.00
N ARG A 170 -2.94 -2.54 -5.44
CA ARG A 170 -3.31 -1.24 -6.01
C ARG A 170 -2.25 -0.19 -5.80
N ILE A 171 -1.52 -0.23 -4.67
CA ILE A 171 -0.36 0.64 -4.46
C ILE A 171 0.74 0.31 -5.49
N ILE A 172 0.97 -0.98 -5.77
CA ILE A 172 1.88 -1.43 -6.84
C ILE A 172 1.47 -0.80 -8.17
N GLU A 173 0.20 -0.93 -8.59
CA GLU A 173 -0.31 -0.30 -9.83
C GLU A 173 0.01 1.20 -9.89
N LEU A 174 -0.26 1.94 -8.80
CA LEU A 174 -0.02 3.39 -8.79
C LEU A 174 1.46 3.76 -8.88
N VAL A 175 2.33 3.09 -8.12
CA VAL A 175 3.76 3.38 -8.10
C VAL A 175 4.41 3.03 -9.43
N VAL A 176 4.12 1.82 -9.90
CA VAL A 176 4.69 1.25 -11.12
C VAL A 176 4.25 2.04 -12.35
N HIS A 177 2.94 2.31 -12.50
CA HIS A 177 2.44 3.06 -13.65
C HIS A 177 2.63 4.58 -13.52
N GLY A 178 2.85 5.09 -12.30
CA GLY A 178 3.37 6.44 -12.09
C GLY A 178 4.79 6.59 -12.65
N ASP A 179 5.67 5.62 -12.40
CA ASP A 179 7.01 5.59 -13.03
C ASP A 179 6.92 5.43 -14.57
N ASP A 180 6.02 4.58 -15.06
CA ASP A 180 5.80 4.42 -16.51
C ASP A 180 5.37 5.75 -17.16
N LEU A 181 4.53 6.55 -16.49
CA LEU A 181 4.18 7.90 -16.96
C LEU A 181 5.40 8.83 -16.96
N ALA A 182 6.21 8.82 -15.91
CA ALA A 182 7.43 9.63 -15.84
C ALA A 182 8.34 9.39 -17.05
N ARG A 183 8.53 8.11 -17.40
CA ARG A 183 9.38 7.68 -18.52
C ARG A 183 8.74 7.92 -19.89
N SER A 184 7.41 7.98 -19.96
CA SER A 184 6.67 8.23 -21.22
C SER A 184 6.73 9.69 -21.66
N VAL A 185 6.88 10.63 -20.73
CA VAL A 185 6.87 12.08 -21.00
C VAL A 185 8.08 12.79 -20.37
N PRO A 186 9.32 12.52 -20.82
CA PRO A 186 10.53 13.04 -20.19
C PRO A 186 10.65 14.58 -20.21
N GLY A 187 9.85 15.28 -21.03
CA GLY A 187 9.75 16.74 -21.05
C GLY A 187 8.83 17.34 -19.98
N VAL A 188 8.07 16.52 -19.27
CA VAL A 188 7.18 16.91 -18.17
C VAL A 188 7.86 16.59 -16.85
N ALA A 189 7.75 17.48 -15.85
CA ALA A 189 8.26 17.19 -14.51
C ALA A 189 7.68 15.87 -14.00
N ALA A 190 8.51 14.96 -13.47
CA ALA A 190 8.08 13.63 -13.09
C ALA A 190 6.92 13.63 -12.07
N PRO A 191 5.99 12.66 -12.15
CA PRO A 191 4.96 12.50 -11.14
C PRO A 191 5.56 12.22 -9.76
N PRO A 192 4.95 12.74 -8.69
CA PRO A 192 5.38 12.43 -7.34
C PRO A 192 5.10 10.96 -7.02
N LEU A 193 6.16 10.17 -6.85
CA LEU A 193 6.12 8.87 -6.18
C LEU A 193 6.52 9.10 -4.73
N LEU A 194 5.54 9.02 -3.83
CA LEU A 194 5.78 9.28 -2.41
C LEU A 194 6.63 8.15 -1.84
N GLU A 195 7.57 8.51 -0.95
CA GLU A 195 8.50 7.53 -0.37
C GLU A 195 7.76 6.39 0.34
N PRO A 196 6.77 6.62 1.24
CA PRO A 196 6.20 5.52 1.99
C PRO A 196 5.47 4.48 1.13
N PRO A 197 4.67 4.86 0.10
CA PRO A 197 4.16 3.91 -0.89
C PRO A 197 5.25 3.18 -1.68
N VAL A 198 6.33 3.87 -2.08
CA VAL A 198 7.45 3.26 -2.82
C VAL A 198 8.16 2.22 -1.95
N ALA A 199 8.48 2.54 -0.70
CA ALA A 199 9.08 1.59 0.25
C ALA A 199 8.17 0.38 0.50
N ALA A 200 6.87 0.60 0.72
CA ALA A 200 5.92 -0.49 0.92
C ALA A 200 5.86 -1.45 -0.28
N VAL A 201 5.93 -0.91 -1.51
CA VAL A 201 5.98 -1.72 -2.74
C VAL A 201 7.31 -2.44 -2.88
N ALA A 202 8.44 -1.78 -2.60
CA ALA A 202 9.76 -2.40 -2.62
C ALA A 202 9.83 -3.59 -1.64
N ASP A 203 9.38 -3.41 -0.41
CA ASP A 203 9.31 -4.45 0.62
C ASP A 203 8.38 -5.61 0.20
N ALA A 204 7.26 -5.29 -0.44
CA ALA A 204 6.31 -6.29 -0.92
C ALA A 204 6.91 -7.19 -1.99
N LEU A 205 7.61 -6.59 -2.96
CA LEU A 205 8.31 -7.31 -4.02
C LEU A 205 9.52 -8.05 -3.47
N ALA A 206 10.21 -7.52 -2.45
CA ALA A 206 11.29 -8.23 -1.77
C ALA A 206 10.79 -9.51 -1.09
N ARG A 207 9.66 -9.44 -0.37
CA ARG A 207 9.02 -10.64 0.21
C ARG A 207 8.62 -11.65 -0.86
N ALA A 208 8.05 -11.19 -1.97
CA ALA A 208 7.70 -12.06 -3.10
C ALA A 208 8.94 -12.73 -3.72
N TYR A 209 10.05 -12.01 -3.85
CA TYR A 209 11.33 -12.55 -4.32
C TYR A 209 11.91 -13.60 -3.35
N VAL A 210 11.88 -13.33 -2.04
CA VAL A 210 12.29 -14.31 -1.00
C VAL A 210 11.42 -15.56 -1.08
N GLU A 211 10.12 -15.43 -1.33
CA GLU A 211 9.22 -16.57 -1.47
C GLU A 211 9.60 -17.48 -2.66
N VAL A 212 10.12 -16.91 -3.76
CA VAL A 212 10.58 -17.67 -4.94
C VAL A 212 11.96 -18.27 -4.72
N THR A 213 12.88 -17.50 -4.14
CA THR A 213 14.32 -17.81 -4.20
C THR A 213 14.90 -18.28 -2.88
N GLY A 214 14.24 -17.99 -1.75
CA GLY A 214 14.80 -18.12 -0.40
C GLY A 214 15.92 -17.13 -0.09
N ARG A 215 16.15 -16.12 -0.95
CA ARG A 215 17.23 -15.14 -0.83
C ARG A 215 16.66 -13.74 -0.62
N GLU A 216 17.33 -12.93 0.20
CA GLU A 216 17.04 -11.50 0.27
C GLU A 216 17.58 -10.81 -1.00
N PRO A 217 16.81 -9.92 -1.63
CA PRO A 217 17.32 -9.10 -2.73
C PRO A 217 18.26 -8.01 -2.19
N GLU A 218 19.27 -7.66 -2.99
CA GLU A 218 20.17 -6.54 -2.70
C GLU A 218 19.80 -5.35 -3.59
N PHE A 219 19.44 -4.22 -2.98
CA PHE A 219 19.17 -2.96 -3.68
C PHE A 219 19.47 -1.75 -2.78
N ASP A 220 20.01 -0.70 -3.38
CA ASP A 220 20.26 0.58 -2.70
C ASP A 220 19.14 1.60 -2.94
N ASP A 221 18.37 1.44 -4.01
CA ASP A 221 17.27 2.32 -4.41
C ASP A 221 15.98 1.52 -4.62
N HIS A 222 14.91 1.94 -3.92
CA HIS A 222 13.62 1.27 -3.98
C HIS A 222 13.00 1.29 -5.39
N LEU A 223 13.15 2.38 -6.14
CA LEU A 223 12.51 2.50 -7.45
C LEU A 223 13.23 1.65 -8.50
N ASP A 224 14.55 1.59 -8.46
CA ASP A 224 15.34 0.71 -9.35
C ASP A 224 15.09 -0.77 -9.04
N TRP A 225 14.93 -1.13 -7.76
CA TRP A 225 14.45 -2.45 -7.38
C TRP A 225 13.07 -2.75 -7.97
N ILE A 226 12.11 -1.84 -7.80
CA ILE A 226 10.75 -2.00 -8.33
C ILE A 226 10.79 -2.17 -9.85
N ARG A 227 11.58 -1.38 -10.58
CA ARG A 227 11.71 -1.51 -12.03
C ARG A 227 12.22 -2.90 -12.43
N THR A 228 13.26 -3.39 -11.76
CA THR A 228 13.83 -4.71 -12.03
C THR A 228 12.83 -5.83 -11.71
N ALA A 229 12.24 -5.77 -10.51
CA ALA A 229 11.26 -6.75 -10.03
C ALA A 229 9.98 -6.80 -10.86
N THR A 230 9.67 -5.75 -11.61
CA THR A 230 8.47 -5.65 -12.44
C THR A 230 8.77 -5.60 -13.95
N GLY A 231 9.99 -5.95 -14.37
CA GLY A 231 10.34 -6.13 -15.78
C GLY A 231 10.54 -4.83 -16.58
N ARG A 232 10.69 -3.71 -15.90
CA ARG A 232 10.93 -2.37 -16.48
C ARG A 232 12.41 -2.03 -16.60
N ALA A 233 13.26 -2.82 -15.95
CA ALA A 233 14.70 -2.87 -16.14
C ALA A 233 15.13 -4.32 -16.37
N ALA A 234 16.16 -4.51 -17.19
CA ALA A 234 16.72 -5.84 -17.44
C ALA A 234 17.39 -6.40 -16.17
N SER A 235 17.33 -7.71 -16.01
CA SER A 235 18.02 -8.44 -14.95
C SER A 235 18.65 -9.71 -15.51
N GLU A 236 19.79 -10.09 -14.95
CA GLU A 236 20.44 -11.39 -15.20
C GLU A 236 19.98 -12.45 -14.18
N ASP A 237 19.13 -12.10 -13.21
CA ASP A 237 18.56 -13.06 -12.27
C ASP A 237 17.34 -13.74 -12.91
N ASP A 238 17.43 -15.05 -13.14
CA ASP A 238 16.37 -15.88 -13.72
C ASP A 238 15.06 -15.87 -12.91
N ALA A 239 15.08 -15.41 -11.64
CA ALA A 239 13.88 -15.24 -10.83
C ALA A 239 13.13 -13.92 -11.09
N LEU A 240 13.67 -13.04 -11.94
CA LEU A 240 13.08 -11.75 -12.29
C LEU A 240 12.71 -11.68 -13.78
N PRO A 241 11.63 -10.95 -14.13
CA PRO A 241 10.74 -10.21 -13.24
C PRO A 241 9.74 -11.10 -12.48
N LEU A 242 9.16 -10.56 -11.40
CA LEU A 242 8.11 -11.19 -10.58
C LEU A 242 6.70 -10.99 -11.16
N LEU A 243 6.53 -10.01 -12.05
CA LEU A 243 5.29 -9.60 -12.72
C LEU A 243 5.33 -9.86 -14.22
#